data_AF-A0A353IQK7-F1
#
_entry.id   AF-A0A353IQK7-F1
#
_cell.length_a   1.000
_cell.length_b   1.000
_cell.length_c   1.000
_cell.angle_alpha   90.00
_cell.angle_beta   90.00
_cell.angle_gamma   90.00
#
_symmetry.space_group_name_H-M   'P 1'
#
loop_
_entity.id
_entity.type
_entity.pdbx_description
1 polymer ?
#
loop_
_entity_poly.entity_id
_entity_poly.type
_entity_poly.pdbx_seq_one_letter_code
_entity_poly.pdbx_strand_id
1 'polypeptide(L)'
;MIAAPLVWAGKRATLPFMQDAFSFDDTMVRLGVFAGLFVLFALIELLLPRRRLIASKGRRWLTNLGISATASLLLRLMAAIAVPLTAVAAAFYAQNNGLGLLNTVDWPDWIKILIALVVLDLAIWAQHLASHKIPVLWRLHQVHHADRDIDVTTAIRFHPVEIGLSMLWKMAVVIPLGASPLAVFLFEVILNGCAMFNHANIGLPR
;
A
#
# COMPACT_ATOMS: atom_id res chain seq x y z
N MET A 1 21.03 -41.54 33.29
CA MET A 1 21.29 -40.92 31.98
C MET A 1 19.97 -40.44 31.42
N ILE A 2 19.65 -39.16 31.63
CA ILE A 2 18.46 -38.51 31.09
C ILE A 2 18.99 -37.42 30.17
N ALA A 3 18.77 -37.56 28.87
CA ALA A 3 19.15 -36.57 27.87
C ALA A 3 18.18 -35.38 27.96
N ALA A 4 18.69 -34.19 28.29
CA ALA A 4 17.97 -32.94 28.16
C ALA A 4 18.01 -32.47 26.69
N PRO A 5 16.93 -31.90 26.12
CA PRO A 5 16.99 -31.35 24.78
C PRO A 5 17.73 -30.01 24.80
N LEU A 6 18.64 -29.84 23.83
CA LEU A 6 19.24 -28.55 23.50
C LEU A 6 18.13 -27.55 23.14
N VAL A 7 17.88 -26.60 24.03
CA VAL A 7 17.17 -25.37 23.69
C VAL A 7 18.14 -24.49 22.91
N TRP A 8 18.00 -24.47 21.58
CA TRP A 8 18.66 -23.50 20.71
C TRP A 8 18.07 -22.12 20.99
N ALA A 9 18.65 -21.41 21.96
CA ALA A 9 18.35 -20.01 22.24
C ALA A 9 19.07 -19.12 21.22
N GLY A 10 18.61 -19.16 19.97
CA GLY A 10 18.96 -18.17 18.96
C GLY A 10 18.30 -16.84 19.29
N LYS A 11 18.93 -16.01 20.12
CA LYS A 11 18.62 -14.58 20.18
C LYS A 11 18.82 -14.02 18.77
N ARG A 12 17.73 -13.82 18.03
CA ARG A 12 17.73 -13.06 16.77
C ARG A 12 18.30 -11.69 17.09
N ALA A 13 19.52 -11.41 16.64
CA ALA A 13 20.09 -10.08 16.65
C ALA A 13 19.36 -9.24 15.60
N THR A 14 18.12 -8.85 15.88
CA THR A 14 17.48 -7.75 15.15
C THR A 14 18.29 -6.50 15.46
N LEU A 15 18.80 -5.84 14.42
CA LEU A 15 19.56 -4.59 14.57
C LEU A 15 18.74 -3.60 15.42
N PRO A 16 19.28 -3.02 16.51
CA PRO A 16 18.55 -2.12 17.41
C PRO A 16 17.86 -0.95 16.68
N PHE A 17 18.49 -0.45 15.61
CA PHE A 17 17.93 0.58 14.74
C PHE A 17 16.55 0.25 14.15
N MET A 18 16.25 -1.03 13.89
CA MET A 18 14.94 -1.44 13.36
C MET A 18 13.83 -1.43 14.41
N GLN A 19 14.16 -1.47 15.70
CA GLN A 19 13.18 -1.37 16.78
C GLN A 19 12.86 0.10 17.11
N ASP A 20 13.87 0.98 17.05
CA ASP A 20 13.73 2.39 17.40
C ASP A 20 13.11 3.26 16.29
N ALA A 21 13.19 2.84 15.03
CA ALA A 21 12.59 3.54 13.88
C ALA A 21 11.05 3.58 13.92
N PHE A 22 10.40 2.72 14.71
CA PHE A 22 8.94 2.62 14.84
C PHE A 22 8.38 3.24 16.12
N SER A 23 9.12 4.19 16.73
CA SER A 23 8.65 5.01 17.85
C SER A 23 7.82 6.24 17.42
N PHE A 24 7.56 6.40 16.12
CA PHE A 24 6.56 7.30 15.56
C PHE A 24 5.33 6.51 15.14
N ASP A 25 4.13 6.99 15.48
CA ASP A 25 2.85 6.42 15.02
C ASP A 25 2.92 6.21 13.50
N ASP A 26 3.05 4.95 13.07
CA ASP A 26 3.17 4.51 11.66
C ASP A 26 2.16 5.24 10.76
N THR A 27 0.98 5.49 11.32
CA THR A 27 -0.10 6.26 10.71
C THR A 27 0.32 7.69 10.34
N MET A 28 0.97 8.41 11.25
CA MET A 28 1.42 9.79 11.04
C MET A 28 2.55 9.86 10.02
N VAL A 29 3.47 8.89 10.04
CA VAL A 29 4.53 8.81 9.02
C VAL A 29 3.92 8.57 7.65
N ARG A 30 3.03 7.58 7.50
CA ARG A 30 2.34 7.30 6.22
C ARG A 30 1.54 8.51 5.74
N LEU A 31 0.82 9.18 6.65
CA LEU A 31 0.04 10.37 6.31
C LEU A 31 0.95 11.53 5.89
N GLY A 32 2.06 11.75 6.59
CA GLY A 32 3.03 12.79 6.27
C GLY A 32 3.69 12.55 4.91
N VAL A 33 4.10 11.31 4.62
CA VAL A 33 4.68 10.92 3.32
C VAL A 33 3.64 11.08 2.21
N PHE A 34 2.41 10.59 2.42
CA PHE A 34 1.31 10.76 1.47
C PHE A 34 1.05 12.24 1.18
N ALA A 35 0.89 13.07 2.23
CA ALA A 35 0.62 14.49 2.09
C ALA A 35 1.78 15.23 1.40
N GLY A 36 3.03 14.89 1.75
CA GLY A 36 4.22 15.44 1.13
C GLY A 36 4.30 15.14 -0.37
N LEU A 37 4.12 13.87 -0.76
CA LEU A 37 4.10 13.46 -2.16
C LEU A 37 2.92 14.07 -2.93
N PHE A 38 1.74 14.13 -2.31
CA PHE A 38 0.58 14.76 -2.89
C PHE A 38 0.82 16.24 -3.18
N VAL A 39 1.32 16.99 -2.20
CA VAL A 39 1.66 18.41 -2.36
C VAL A 39 2.76 18.58 -3.42
N LEU A 40 3.80 17.75 -3.39
CA LEU A 40 4.87 17.78 -4.37
C LEU A 40 4.33 17.65 -5.79
N PHE A 41 3.57 16.60 -6.09
CA PHE A 41 3.05 16.37 -7.44
C PHE A 41 1.96 17.38 -7.83
N ALA A 42 1.13 17.84 -6.88
CA ALA A 42 0.18 18.92 -7.10
C ALA A 42 0.88 20.24 -7.50
N LEU A 43 2.01 20.57 -6.87
CA LEU A 43 2.80 21.75 -7.22
C LEU A 43 3.48 21.56 -8.59
N ILE A 44 4.06 20.39 -8.87
CA ILE A 44 4.69 20.12 -10.16
C ILE A 44 3.68 20.23 -11.30
N GLU A 45 2.48 19.66 -11.20
CA GLU A 45 1.48 19.74 -12.27
C GLU A 45 0.88 21.15 -12.41
N LEU A 46 0.96 22.02 -11.39
CA LEU A 46 0.61 23.43 -11.50
C LEU A 46 1.67 24.23 -12.27
N LEU A 47 2.95 23.92 -12.04
CA LEU A 47 4.09 24.62 -12.66
C LEU A 47 4.41 24.10 -14.07
N LEU A 48 4.26 22.79 -14.30
CA LEU A 48 4.65 22.09 -15.53
C LEU A 48 3.52 21.17 -16.04
N PRO A 49 2.32 21.69 -16.35
CA PRO A 49 1.21 20.87 -16.83
C PRO A 49 1.51 20.27 -18.21
N ARG A 50 1.30 18.94 -18.37
CA ARG A 50 1.42 18.30 -19.69
C ARG A 50 0.24 18.62 -20.61
N ARG A 51 -0.98 18.62 -20.06
CA ARG A 51 -2.23 18.83 -20.78
C ARG A 51 -3.05 19.94 -20.15
N ARG A 52 -3.82 20.66 -20.96
CA ARG A 52 -4.86 21.58 -20.46
C ARG A 52 -6.06 20.76 -20.01
N LEU A 53 -6.54 21.01 -18.79
CA LEU A 53 -7.71 20.34 -18.23
C LEU A 53 -8.98 20.82 -18.93
N ILE A 54 -9.92 19.91 -19.18
CA ILE A 54 -11.22 20.22 -19.79
C ILE A 54 -12.28 20.41 -18.71
N ALA A 55 -12.19 19.68 -17.61
CA ALA A 55 -13.05 19.82 -16.44
C ALA A 55 -12.41 20.69 -15.35
N SER A 56 -13.26 21.29 -14.51
CA SER A 56 -12.81 22.12 -13.38
C SER A 56 -11.99 21.29 -12.38
N LYS A 57 -10.75 21.73 -12.13
CA LYS A 57 -9.83 21.10 -11.17
C LYS A 57 -10.44 20.99 -9.77
N GLY A 58 -11.04 22.08 -9.26
CA GLY A 58 -11.65 22.09 -7.93
C GLY A 58 -12.81 21.09 -7.79
N ARG A 59 -13.67 20.96 -8.82
CA ARG A 59 -14.75 19.97 -8.81
C ARG A 59 -14.21 18.54 -8.84
N ARG A 60 -13.18 18.28 -9.65
CA ARG A 60 -12.50 16.97 -9.72
C ARG A 60 -11.86 16.62 -8.38
N TRP A 61 -11.13 17.55 -7.77
CA TRP A 61 -10.50 17.36 -6.47
C TRP A 61 -11.52 17.06 -5.38
N LEU A 62 -12.61 17.82 -5.30
CA LEU A 62 -13.69 17.55 -4.35
C LEU A 62 -14.27 16.14 -4.53
N THR A 63 -14.48 15.72 -5.78
CA THR A 63 -15.01 14.39 -6.11
C THR A 63 -14.02 13.29 -5.72
N ASN A 64 -12.77 13.39 -6.17
CA ASN A 64 -11.74 12.36 -6.00
C ASN A 64 -11.33 12.22 -4.52
N LEU A 65 -11.13 13.34 -3.81
CA LEU A 65 -10.85 13.35 -2.38
C LEU A 65 -12.06 12.89 -1.56
N GLY A 66 -13.28 13.26 -1.95
CA GLY A 66 -14.51 12.81 -1.29
C GLY A 66 -14.73 11.30 -1.40
N ILE A 67 -14.48 10.73 -2.58
CA ILE A 67 -14.49 9.27 -2.79
C ILE A 67 -13.42 8.60 -1.92
N SER A 68 -12.19 9.13 -1.94
CA SER A 68 -11.07 8.58 -1.15
C SER A 68 -11.32 8.64 0.36
N ALA A 69 -11.90 9.74 0.85
CA ALA A 69 -12.28 9.90 2.25
C ALA A 69 -13.38 8.91 2.65
N THR A 70 -14.36 8.69 1.78
CA THR A 70 -15.42 7.70 1.98
C THR A 70 -14.87 6.28 2.01
N ALA A 71 -13.95 5.94 1.09
CA ALA A 71 -13.25 4.65 1.09
C ALA A 71 -12.45 4.43 2.37
N SER A 72 -11.73 5.48 2.83
CA SER A 72 -10.95 5.43 4.06
C SER A 72 -11.83 5.28 5.30
N LEU A 73 -12.98 5.97 5.35
CA LEU A 73 -13.96 5.83 6.43
C LEU A 73 -14.55 4.41 6.47
N LEU A 74 -14.96 3.88 5.32
CA LEU A 74 -15.51 2.53 5.23
C LEU A 74 -14.49 1.47 5.67
N LEU A 75 -13.23 1.58 5.23
CA LEU A 75 -12.16 0.72 5.72
C LEU A 75 -11.99 0.79 7.25
N ARG A 76 -12.02 2.00 7.83
CA ARG A 76 -11.91 2.19 9.29
C ARG A 76 -13.09 1.59 10.05
N LEU A 77 -14.31 1.73 9.52
CA LEU A 77 -15.51 1.11 10.09
C LEU A 77 -15.43 -0.41 10.02
N MET A 78 -14.99 -0.97 8.89
CA MET A 78 -14.75 -2.40 8.76
C MET A 78 -13.69 -2.88 9.76
N ALA A 79 -12.58 -2.14 9.90
CA ALA A 79 -11.51 -2.45 10.86
C ALA A 79 -11.94 -2.35 12.33
N ALA A 80 -12.94 -1.51 12.64
CA ALA A 80 -13.51 -1.40 13.98
C ALA A 80 -14.43 -2.59 14.34
N ILE A 81 -15.05 -3.22 13.33
CA ILE A 81 -15.97 -4.35 13.50
C ILE A 81 -15.24 -5.70 13.37
N ALA A 82 -14.25 -5.78 12.48
CA ALA A 82 -13.41 -6.94 12.24
C ALA A 82 -11.94 -6.50 12.38
N VAL A 83 -11.19 -7.15 13.28
CA VAL A 83 -9.72 -7.06 13.55
C VAL A 83 -8.95 -6.16 12.58
N PRO A 84 -8.07 -5.23 13.05
CA PRO A 84 -7.45 -4.19 12.24
C PRO A 84 -7.06 -4.64 10.81
N LEU A 85 -7.90 -4.29 9.84
CA LEU A 85 -7.80 -4.69 8.44
C LEU A 85 -6.74 -3.85 7.71
N THR A 86 -5.49 -3.95 8.14
CA THR A 86 -4.36 -3.34 7.43
C THR A 86 -3.35 -4.41 7.05
N ALA A 87 -2.71 -4.23 5.90
CA ALA A 87 -1.66 -5.14 5.47
C ALA A 87 -0.48 -5.17 6.46
N VAL A 88 -0.17 -4.03 7.11
CA VAL A 88 0.87 -3.94 8.14
C VAL A 88 0.48 -4.73 9.39
N ALA A 89 -0.77 -4.63 9.87
CA ALA A 89 -1.25 -5.44 10.98
C ALA A 89 -1.21 -6.95 10.65
N ALA A 90 -1.56 -7.33 9.42
CA ALA A 90 -1.43 -8.71 8.95
C ALA A 90 0.03 -9.19 8.92
N ALA A 91 0.97 -8.33 8.56
CA ALA A 91 2.40 -8.62 8.61
C ALA A 91 2.89 -8.83 10.05
N PHE A 92 2.49 -7.97 11.00
CA PHE A 92 2.79 -8.16 12.42
C PHE A 92 2.21 -9.47 12.95
N TYR A 93 0.96 -9.77 12.61
CA TYR A 93 0.34 -11.04 12.97
C TYR A 93 1.12 -12.24 12.43
N ALA A 94 1.51 -12.21 11.15
CA ALA A 94 2.30 -13.27 10.55
C ALA A 94 3.69 -13.40 11.22
N GLN A 95 4.38 -12.28 11.46
CA GLN A 95 5.69 -12.26 12.11
C GLN A 95 5.64 -12.79 13.54
N ASN A 96 4.68 -12.35 14.35
CA ASN A 96 4.55 -12.74 15.76
C ASN A 96 4.15 -14.21 15.94
N ASN A 97 3.44 -14.78 14.96
CA ASN A 97 3.03 -16.18 14.98
C ASN A 97 3.93 -17.08 14.12
N GLY A 98 5.01 -16.55 13.55
CA GLY A 98 5.93 -17.31 12.69
C GLY A 98 5.29 -17.86 11.41
N LEU A 99 4.23 -17.23 10.91
CA LEU A 99 3.51 -17.65 9.71
C LEU A 99 4.20 -17.17 8.44
N GLY A 100 4.18 -18.00 7.40
CA GLY A 100 4.58 -17.63 6.05
C GLY A 100 6.04 -17.94 5.70
N LEU A 101 6.30 -18.08 4.40
CA LEU A 101 7.55 -18.64 3.86
C LEU A 101 8.81 -17.88 4.28
N LEU A 102 8.78 -16.55 4.31
CA LEU A 102 9.95 -15.74 4.67
C LEU A 102 10.26 -15.80 6.18
N ASN A 103 9.30 -16.21 7.01
CA ASN A 103 9.50 -16.38 8.45
C ASN A 103 10.10 -17.74 8.82
N THR A 104 10.10 -18.72 7.89
CA THR A 104 10.68 -20.06 8.12
C THR A 104 12.13 -20.19 7.66
N VAL A 105 12.63 -19.25 6.85
CA VAL A 105 14.01 -19.23 6.34
C VAL A 105 14.89 -18.27 7.12
N ASP A 106 16.15 -18.63 7.35
CA ASP A 106 17.15 -17.79 8.02
C ASP A 106 17.98 -16.99 6.99
N TRP A 107 17.29 -16.18 6.19
CA TRP A 107 17.92 -15.30 5.21
C TRP A 107 18.12 -13.88 5.77
N PRO A 108 19.09 -13.11 5.24
CA PRO A 108 19.24 -11.70 5.57
C PRO A 108 17.94 -10.90 5.35
N ASP A 109 17.60 -10.01 6.29
CA ASP A 109 16.33 -9.27 6.27
C ASP A 109 16.13 -8.44 5.00
N TRP A 110 17.20 -7.84 4.46
CA TRP A 110 17.12 -7.04 3.23
C TRP A 110 16.71 -7.89 2.01
N ILE A 111 17.07 -9.17 1.95
CA ILE A 111 16.64 -10.08 0.88
C ILE A 111 15.15 -10.37 1.02
N LYS A 112 14.69 -10.65 2.25
CA LYS A 112 13.27 -10.89 2.53
C LYS A 112 12.42 -9.67 2.17
N ILE A 113 12.91 -8.46 2.51
CA ILE A 113 12.27 -7.20 2.14
C ILE A 113 12.18 -7.06 0.62
N LEU A 114 13.29 -7.26 -0.11
CA LEU A 114 13.31 -7.14 -1.57
C LEU A 114 12.34 -8.13 -2.24
N ILE A 115 12.32 -9.39 -1.78
CA ILE A 115 11.38 -10.40 -2.26
C ILE A 115 9.95 -9.96 -1.99
N ALA A 116 9.65 -9.47 -0.78
CA ALA A 116 8.32 -9.00 -0.43
C ALA A 116 7.88 -7.82 -1.30
N LEU A 117 8.77 -6.85 -1.59
CA LEU A 117 8.45 -5.73 -2.49
C LEU A 117 8.07 -6.23 -3.89
N VAL A 118 8.87 -7.13 -4.47
CA VAL A 118 8.62 -7.67 -5.82
C VAL A 118 7.33 -8.50 -5.86
N VAL A 119 7.11 -9.37 -4.88
CA VAL A 119 5.90 -10.22 -4.84
C VAL A 119 4.65 -9.38 -4.64
N LEU A 120 4.69 -8.36 -3.77
CA LEU A 120 3.55 -7.47 -3.56
C LEU A 120 3.27 -6.59 -4.78
N ASP A 121 4.30 -6.11 -5.48
CA ASP A 121 4.14 -5.37 -6.73
C ASP A 121 3.46 -6.22 -7.80
N LEU A 122 3.94 -7.46 -8.00
CA LEU A 122 3.31 -8.42 -8.91
C LEU A 122 1.87 -8.76 -8.48
N ALA A 123 1.60 -8.87 -7.19
CA ALA A 123 0.26 -9.14 -6.68
C ALA A 123 -0.70 -7.97 -6.98
N ILE A 124 -0.26 -6.72 -6.83
CA ILE A 124 -1.08 -5.54 -7.17
C ILE A 124 -1.22 -5.37 -8.67
N TRP A 125 -0.18 -5.64 -9.45
CA TRP A 125 -0.26 -5.70 -10.91
C TRP A 125 -1.29 -6.74 -11.36
N ALA A 126 -1.27 -7.95 -10.79
CA ALA A 126 -2.21 -9.01 -11.11
C ALA A 126 -3.65 -8.64 -10.72
N GLN A 127 -3.83 -8.00 -9.55
CA GLN A 127 -5.13 -7.46 -9.14
C GLN A 127 -5.63 -6.43 -10.17
N HIS A 128 -4.77 -5.51 -10.60
CA HIS A 128 -5.12 -4.48 -11.58
C HIS A 128 -5.50 -5.10 -12.95
N LEU A 129 -4.73 -6.08 -13.42
CA LEU A 129 -5.07 -6.83 -14.62
C LEU A 129 -6.43 -7.53 -14.48
N ALA A 130 -6.69 -8.18 -13.35
CA ALA A 130 -7.96 -8.82 -13.07
C ALA A 130 -9.12 -7.80 -13.05
N SER A 131 -8.90 -6.62 -12.46
CA SER A 131 -9.87 -5.50 -12.48
C SER A 131 -10.22 -5.03 -13.89
N HIS A 132 -9.32 -5.18 -14.86
CA HIS A 132 -9.60 -4.87 -16.27
C HIS A 132 -10.21 -6.02 -17.07
N LYS A 133 -10.14 -7.26 -16.58
CA LYS A 133 -10.55 -8.46 -17.32
C LYS A 133 -11.84 -9.10 -16.79
N ILE A 134 -12.10 -9.02 -15.49
CA ILE A 134 -13.25 -9.65 -14.84
C ILE A 134 -14.40 -8.63 -14.78
N PRO A 135 -15.58 -8.91 -15.39
CA PRO A 135 -16.65 -7.92 -15.52
C PRO A 135 -17.12 -7.29 -14.20
N VAL A 136 -17.22 -8.06 -13.12
CA VAL A 136 -17.64 -7.53 -11.81
C VAL A 136 -16.59 -6.59 -11.21
N LEU A 137 -15.30 -6.92 -11.35
CA LEU A 137 -14.22 -6.06 -10.86
C LEU A 137 -14.08 -4.80 -11.72
N TRP A 138 -14.27 -4.92 -13.03
CA TRP A 138 -14.31 -3.78 -13.94
C TRP A 138 -15.39 -2.77 -13.56
N ARG A 139 -16.56 -3.24 -13.11
CA ARG A 139 -17.64 -2.33 -12.69
C ARG A 139 -17.25 -1.43 -11.52
N LEU A 140 -16.35 -1.90 -10.65
CA LEU A 140 -15.78 -1.11 -9.56
C LEU A 140 -14.63 -0.24 -10.09
N HIS A 141 -13.71 -0.85 -10.83
CA HIS A 141 -12.49 -0.22 -11.31
C HIS A 141 -12.73 0.88 -12.36
N GLN A 142 -13.82 0.82 -13.12
CA GLN A 142 -14.19 1.89 -14.05
C GLN A 142 -14.43 3.24 -13.35
N VAL A 143 -14.67 3.27 -12.02
CA VAL A 143 -14.73 4.53 -11.25
C VAL A 143 -13.42 5.30 -11.37
N HIS A 144 -12.29 4.59 -11.33
CA HIS A 144 -10.96 5.14 -11.51
C HIS A 144 -10.76 5.67 -12.94
N HIS A 145 -11.14 4.88 -13.95
CA HIS A 145 -11.02 5.23 -15.37
C HIS A 145 -12.07 6.24 -15.87
N ALA A 146 -13.09 6.57 -15.08
CA ALA A 146 -14.13 7.53 -15.44
C ALA A 146 -13.72 8.99 -15.25
N ASP A 147 -12.47 9.28 -14.88
CA ASP A 147 -11.97 10.64 -14.82
C ASP A 147 -11.74 11.20 -16.23
N ARG A 148 -12.27 12.40 -16.51
CA ARG A 148 -12.22 12.99 -17.86
C ARG A 148 -10.88 13.64 -18.18
N ASP A 149 -10.15 13.99 -17.13
CA ASP A 149 -8.80 14.47 -17.16
C ASP A 149 -7.98 13.63 -16.17
N ILE A 150 -6.66 13.72 -16.25
CA ILE A 150 -5.76 13.06 -15.30
C ILE A 150 -5.04 14.15 -14.49
N ASP A 151 -4.95 13.98 -13.17
CA ASP A 151 -4.10 14.77 -12.28
C ASP A 151 -3.74 13.93 -11.04
N VAL A 152 -2.95 14.50 -10.12
CA VAL A 152 -2.51 13.78 -8.90
C VAL A 152 -3.67 13.16 -8.10
N THR A 153 -4.88 13.75 -8.14
CA THR A 153 -6.03 13.21 -7.41
C THR A 153 -6.66 11.99 -8.09
N THR A 154 -6.42 11.78 -9.38
CA THR A 154 -6.88 10.57 -10.08
C THR A 154 -6.24 9.31 -9.48
N ALA A 155 -5.02 9.42 -8.95
CA ALA A 155 -4.30 8.32 -8.29
C ALA A 155 -5.00 7.73 -7.06
N ILE A 156 -6.01 8.41 -6.49
CA ILE A 156 -6.73 7.99 -5.28
C ILE A 156 -8.24 7.85 -5.50
N ARG A 157 -8.69 7.91 -6.75
CA ARG A 157 -10.08 7.80 -7.15
C ARG A 157 -10.46 6.33 -7.36
N PHE A 158 -10.73 5.61 -6.29
CA PHE A 158 -11.15 4.20 -6.36
C PHE A 158 -12.50 3.98 -5.68
N HIS A 159 -13.26 3.00 -6.15
CA HIS A 159 -14.51 2.63 -5.49
C HIS A 159 -14.20 2.08 -4.08
N PRO A 160 -14.96 2.45 -3.02
CA PRO A 160 -14.67 1.96 -1.66
C PRO A 160 -14.59 0.44 -1.51
N VAL A 161 -15.47 -0.30 -2.20
CA VAL A 161 -15.43 -1.76 -2.23
C VAL A 161 -14.15 -2.30 -2.89
N GLU A 162 -13.64 -1.63 -3.93
CA GLU A 162 -12.38 -2.01 -4.57
C GLU A 162 -11.21 -1.87 -3.60
N ILE A 163 -11.20 -0.79 -2.81
CA ILE A 163 -10.20 -0.57 -1.77
C ILE A 163 -10.27 -1.67 -0.70
N GLY A 164 -11.47 -2.05 -0.25
CA GLY A 164 -11.67 -3.16 0.68
C GLY A 164 -11.17 -4.50 0.14
N LEU A 165 -11.56 -4.84 -1.09
CA LEU A 165 -11.10 -6.05 -1.78
C LEU A 165 -9.59 -6.07 -1.97
N SER A 166 -8.99 -4.93 -2.32
CA SER A 166 -7.54 -4.79 -2.46
C SER A 166 -6.83 -5.00 -1.13
N MET A 167 -7.40 -4.53 -0.02
CA MET A 167 -6.83 -4.76 1.31
C MET A 167 -6.88 -6.25 1.68
N LEU A 168 -7.99 -6.93 1.42
CA LEU A 168 -8.12 -8.39 1.62
C LEU A 168 -7.11 -9.17 0.76
N TRP A 169 -6.98 -8.79 -0.51
CA TRP A 169 -6.00 -9.39 -1.42
C TRP A 169 -4.57 -9.21 -0.92
N LYS A 170 -4.19 -8.00 -0.50
CA LYS A 170 -2.86 -7.74 0.10
C LYS A 170 -2.63 -8.63 1.32
N MET A 171 -3.59 -8.73 2.24
CA MET A 171 -3.45 -9.58 3.44
C MET A 171 -3.31 -11.07 3.07
N ALA A 172 -4.08 -11.54 2.08
CA ALA A 172 -4.01 -12.90 1.57
C ALA A 172 -2.65 -13.25 0.95
N VAL A 173 -1.87 -12.26 0.51
CA VAL A 173 -0.50 -12.44 0.03
C VAL A 173 0.52 -12.26 1.15
N VAL A 174 0.36 -11.22 1.98
CA VAL A 174 1.28 -10.87 3.08
C VAL A 174 1.43 -12.02 4.08
N ILE A 175 0.33 -12.65 4.50
CA ILE A 175 0.35 -13.68 5.55
C ILE A 175 1.09 -14.94 5.06
N PRO A 176 0.73 -15.58 3.92
CA PRO A 176 1.43 -16.77 3.45
C PRO A 176 2.86 -16.49 3.00
N LEU A 177 3.14 -15.29 2.51
CA LEU A 177 4.52 -14.89 2.20
C LEU A 177 5.35 -14.72 3.47
N GLY A 178 4.75 -14.30 4.58
CA GLY A 178 5.47 -13.93 5.80
C GLY A 178 6.24 -12.63 5.63
N ALA A 179 5.69 -11.67 4.86
CA ALA A 179 6.34 -10.39 4.64
C ALA A 179 6.51 -9.63 5.96
N SER A 180 7.68 -9.01 6.17
CA SER A 180 7.91 -8.23 7.38
C SER A 180 7.06 -6.93 7.38
N PRO A 181 6.67 -6.41 8.55
CA PRO A 181 5.94 -5.15 8.64
C PRO A 181 6.65 -3.99 7.91
N LEU A 182 7.97 -3.92 8.03
CA LEU A 182 8.78 -2.93 7.32
C LEU A 182 8.67 -3.08 5.80
N ALA A 183 8.71 -4.29 5.26
CA ALA A 183 8.57 -4.50 3.82
C ALA A 183 7.19 -4.05 3.31
N VAL A 184 6.12 -4.36 4.07
CA VAL A 184 4.75 -3.94 3.71
C VAL A 184 4.59 -2.42 3.81
N PHE A 185 5.13 -1.79 4.84
CA PHE A 185 5.15 -0.33 4.97
C PHE A 185 5.86 0.33 3.79
N LEU A 186 7.08 -0.12 3.47
CA LEU A 186 7.86 0.39 2.35
C LEU A 186 7.12 0.20 1.03
N PHE A 187 6.53 -0.98 0.83
CA PHE A 187 5.70 -1.25 -0.35
C PHE A 187 4.55 -0.26 -0.48
N GLU A 188 3.78 -0.01 0.58
CA GLU A 188 2.65 0.93 0.52
C GLU A 188 3.09 2.36 0.20
N VAL A 189 4.21 2.81 0.78
CA VAL A 189 4.79 4.13 0.50
C VAL A 189 5.23 4.23 -0.96
N ILE A 190 6.00 3.25 -1.45
CA ILE A 190 6.52 3.21 -2.82
C ILE A 190 5.36 3.15 -3.82
N LEU A 191 4.41 2.24 -3.62
CA LEU A 191 3.23 2.07 -4.47
C LEU A 191 2.43 3.37 -4.56
N ASN A 192 2.18 4.04 -3.43
CA ASN A 192 1.43 5.27 -3.41
C ASN A 192 2.15 6.41 -4.15
N GLY A 193 3.47 6.55 -3.93
CA GLY A 193 4.28 7.54 -4.63
C GLY A 193 4.33 7.30 -6.14
N CYS A 194 4.55 6.05 -6.57
CA CYS A 194 4.50 5.68 -7.98
C CYS A 194 3.11 5.92 -8.59
N ALA A 195 2.03 5.61 -7.88
CA ALA A 195 0.68 5.87 -8.35
C ALA A 195 0.42 7.37 -8.55
N MET A 196 0.81 8.22 -7.59
CA MET A 196 0.69 9.68 -7.74
C MET A 196 1.51 10.21 -8.90
N PHE A 197 2.77 9.77 -9.03
CA PHE A 197 3.63 10.15 -10.14
C PHE A 197 3.03 9.77 -11.50
N ASN A 198 2.54 8.54 -11.64
CA ASN A 198 2.00 8.01 -12.90
C ASN A 198 0.71 8.72 -13.36
N HIS A 199 -0.04 9.33 -12.44
CA HIS A 199 -1.29 10.03 -12.75
C HIS A 199 -1.15 11.55 -12.78
N ALA A 200 -0.11 12.10 -12.16
CA ALA A 200 0.07 13.54 -12.14
C ALA A 200 0.23 14.09 -13.58
N ASN A 201 -0.37 15.24 -13.84
CA ASN A 201 -0.36 15.87 -15.17
C ASN A 201 0.98 16.57 -15.45
N ILE A 202 2.09 15.83 -15.39
CA ILE A 202 3.44 16.38 -15.41
C ILE A 202 4.04 16.34 -16.82
N GLY A 203 4.52 17.49 -17.28
CA GLY A 203 5.27 17.62 -18.53
C GLY A 203 6.70 17.11 -18.40
N LEU A 204 6.91 15.79 -18.54
CA LEU A 204 8.25 15.21 -18.52
C LEU A 204 9.10 15.65 -19.74
N PRO A 205 10.43 15.81 -19.58
CA PRO A 205 11.37 16.01 -20.68
C PRO A 205 11.24 14.91 -21.74
N ARG A 206 11.59 15.23 -22.99
CA ARG A 206 11.59 14.29 -24.11
C ARG A 206 12.98 13.75 -24.38
#